data_AF-A0A922W4E5-F1
#
_entry.id   AF-A0A922W4E5-F1
#
_cell.length_a   1.000
_cell.length_b   1.000
_cell.length_c   1.000
_cell.angle_alpha   90.00
_cell.angle_beta   90.00
_cell.angle_gamma   90.00
#
_symmetry.space_group_name_H-M   'P 1'
#
loop_
_entity.id
_entity.type
_entity.pdbx_description
1 polymer ?
#
loop_
_entity_poly.entity_id
_entity_poly.type
_entity_poly.pdbx_seq_one_letter_code
_entity_poly.pdbx_strand_id
1 'polypeptide(L)'
;MTDLTIDHAIDPAAFQAAAGQAARLLRALGNERRLMILCRLGGEELPVSALVEASGLSQSALSQHLALLREEGLVATRREG
;
A
#
# COMPACT_ATOMS: atom_id res chain seq x y z
N MET A 1 -31.72 -19.76 9.99
CA MET A 1 -30.44 -19.69 9.26
C MET A 1 -30.62 -18.58 8.25
N THR A 2 -30.24 -17.35 8.61
CA THR A 2 -30.55 -16.17 7.81
C THR A 2 -29.62 -16.15 6.60
N ASP A 3 -30.17 -16.37 5.41
CA ASP A 3 -29.42 -16.23 4.17
C ASP A 3 -28.91 -14.79 4.03
N LEU A 4 -27.59 -14.64 3.99
CA LEU A 4 -26.92 -13.39 3.61
C LEU A 4 -26.88 -13.32 2.09
N THR A 5 -28.01 -13.03 1.44
CA THR A 5 -28.00 -12.72 0.02
C THR A 5 -27.59 -11.27 -0.16
N ILE A 6 -26.37 -11.04 -0.66
CA ILE A 6 -26.00 -9.76 -1.27
C ILE A 6 -26.81 -9.67 -2.55
N ASP A 7 -27.92 -8.95 -2.47
CA ASP A 7 -28.68 -8.53 -3.64
C ASP A 7 -27.77 -7.64 -4.50
N HIS A 8 -27.22 -8.18 -5.58
CA HIS A 8 -26.87 -7.41 -6.78
C HIS A 8 -26.52 -8.36 -7.92
N ALA A 9 -26.98 -7.99 -9.12
CA ALA A 9 -26.47 -8.46 -10.39
C ALA A 9 -25.02 -7.98 -10.61
N ILE A 10 -24.08 -8.40 -9.74
CA ILE A 10 -22.65 -8.23 -9.98
C ILE A 10 -22.19 -9.43 -10.79
N ASP A 11 -21.57 -9.19 -11.94
CA ASP A 11 -20.84 -10.21 -12.67
C ASP A 11 -19.85 -10.90 -11.71
N PRO A 12 -19.98 -12.21 -11.47
CA PRO A 12 -19.10 -12.94 -10.55
C PRO A 12 -17.61 -12.75 -10.85
N ALA A 13 -17.25 -12.61 -12.12
CA ALA A 13 -15.85 -12.38 -12.51
C ALA A 13 -15.37 -10.99 -12.08
N ALA A 14 -16.20 -9.95 -12.28
CA ALA A 14 -15.91 -8.59 -11.80
C ALA A 14 -15.79 -8.53 -10.27
N PHE A 15 -16.66 -9.24 -9.54
CA PHE A 15 -16.59 -9.31 -8.08
C PHE A 15 -15.28 -9.95 -7.59
N GLN A 16 -14.91 -11.10 -8.16
CA GLN A 16 -13.65 -11.79 -7.81
C GLN A 16 -12.42 -10.93 -8.12
N ALA A 17 -12.43 -10.24 -9.26
CA ALA A 17 -11.35 -9.33 -9.64
C ALA A 17 -11.21 -8.17 -8.64
N ALA A 18 -12.33 -7.55 -8.24
CA ALA A 18 -12.34 -6.48 -7.25
C ALA A 18 -11.85 -6.97 -5.87
N ALA A 19 -12.30 -8.15 -5.43
CA ALA A 19 -11.83 -8.76 -4.19
C ALA A 19 -10.32 -9.05 -4.23
N GLY A 20 -9.80 -9.54 -5.36
CA GLY A 20 -8.37 -9.77 -5.57
C GLY A 20 -7.55 -8.47 -5.50
N GLN A 21 -8.03 -7.39 -6.14
CA GLN A 21 -7.39 -6.08 -6.07
C GLN A 21 -7.36 -5.54 -4.64
N ALA A 22 -8.49 -5.60 -3.94
CA ALA A 22 -8.58 -5.18 -2.54
C ALA A 22 -7.64 -6.00 -1.64
N ALA A 23 -7.55 -7.32 -1.84
CA ALA A 23 -6.65 -8.19 -1.09
C ALA A 23 -5.17 -7.82 -1.28
N ARG A 24 -4.75 -7.49 -2.53
CA ARG A 24 -3.37 -7.03 -2.80
C ARG A 24 -3.07 -5.71 -2.08
N LEU A 25 -3.98 -4.74 -2.20
CA LEU A 25 -3.87 -3.46 -1.52
C LEU A 25 -3.76 -3.63 0.00
N LEU A 26 -4.67 -4.41 0.60
CA LEU A 26 -4.65 -4.69 2.03
C LEU A 26 -3.39 -5.42 2.47
N ARG A 27 -2.82 -6.31 1.63
CA ARG A 27 -1.55 -6.96 1.92
C ARG A 27 -0.38 -5.97 1.91
N ALA A 28 -0.39 -4.98 1.01
CA ALA A 28 0.58 -3.90 1.05
C ALA A 28 0.38 -3.02 2.30
N LEU A 29 -0.84 -2.68 2.68
CA LEU A 29 -1.11 -1.88 3.87
C LEU A 29 -0.89 -2.63 5.19
N GLY A 30 -1.03 -3.96 5.21
CA GLY A 30 -0.96 -4.82 6.41
C GLY A 30 0.44 -5.02 6.99
N ASN A 31 1.32 -4.02 6.92
CA ASN A 31 2.65 -4.05 7.51
C ASN A 31 2.93 -2.74 8.23
N GLU A 32 3.30 -2.85 9.50
CA GLU A 32 3.57 -1.72 10.39
C GLU A 32 4.55 -0.70 9.80
N ARG A 33 5.68 -1.15 9.25
CA ARG A 33 6.71 -0.25 8.69
C ARG A 33 6.20 0.51 7.47
N ARG A 34 5.42 -0.13 6.61
CA ARG A 34 4.79 0.53 5.45
C ARG A 34 3.75 1.56 5.89
N LEU A 35 2.93 1.25 6.89
CA LEU A 35 2.01 2.24 7.46
C LEU A 35 2.74 3.42 8.08
N MET A 36 3.83 3.19 8.81
CA MET A 36 4.67 4.28 9.35
C MET A 36 5.20 5.17 8.22
N ILE A 37 5.71 4.59 7.13
CA ILE A 37 6.18 5.35 5.96
C ILE A 37 5.05 6.21 5.38
N LEU A 38 3.88 5.62 5.14
CA LEU A 38 2.72 6.34 4.59
C LEU A 38 2.22 7.46 5.51
N CYS A 39 2.13 7.21 6.81
CA CYS A 39 1.77 8.20 7.81
C CYS A 39 2.79 9.33 7.90
N ARG A 40 4.09 9.03 7.71
CA ARG A 40 5.14 10.05 7.68
C ARG A 40 5.10 10.90 6.43
N LEU A 41 4.82 10.31 5.28
CA LEU A 41 4.62 11.07 4.04
C LEU A 41 3.47 12.06 4.20
N GLY A 42 2.34 11.65 4.79
CA GLY A 42 1.25 12.59 5.12
C GLY A 42 0.65 13.35 3.92
N GLY A 43 0.95 12.92 2.69
CA GLY A 43 0.60 13.62 1.45
C GLY A 43 1.67 14.62 0.95
N GLU A 44 2.76 14.79 1.68
CA GLU A 44 3.90 15.63 1.32
C GLU A 44 5.03 14.82 0.70
N GLU A 45 5.92 15.52 -0.02
CA GLU A 45 7.15 14.93 -0.53
C GLU A 45 8.24 14.95 0.56
N LEU A 46 8.86 13.80 0.82
CA LEU A 46 9.97 13.67 1.77
C LEU A 46 11.20 13.02 1.13
N PRO A 47 12.42 13.48 1.51
CA PRO A 47 13.63 12.81 1.09
C PRO A 47 13.73 11.42 1.74
N VAL A 48 14.35 10.49 1.01
CA VAL A 48 14.56 9.11 1.49
C VAL A 48 15.31 9.06 2.82
N SER A 49 16.26 9.99 3.04
CA SER A 49 16.99 10.10 4.32
C SER A 49 16.08 10.35 5.51
N ALA A 50 15.11 11.27 5.39
CA ALA A 50 14.16 11.54 6.46
C ALA A 50 13.28 10.32 6.77
N LEU A 51 12.90 9.55 5.74
CA LEU A 51 12.14 8.31 5.92
C LEU A 51 12.98 7.20 6.57
N VAL A 52 14.28 7.11 6.27
CA VAL A 52 15.22 6.20 6.95
C VAL A 52 15.26 6.51 8.44
N GLU A 53 15.48 7.77 8.80
CA GLU A 53 15.53 8.20 10.20
C GLU A 53 14.22 7.96 10.94
N ALA A 54 13.08 8.31 10.32
CA ALA A 54 11.77 8.18 10.96
C ALA A 54 11.28 6.73 11.10
N SER A 55 11.69 5.83 10.19
CA SER A 55 11.26 4.42 10.20
C SER A 55 12.22 3.50 10.96
N GLY A 56 13.45 3.94 11.23
CA GLY A 56 14.51 3.12 11.84
C GLY A 56 14.99 1.97 10.94
N LEU A 57 14.70 2.03 9.65
CA LEU A 57 15.05 1.00 8.67
C LEU A 57 16.41 1.30 8.05
N SER A 58 17.10 0.24 7.61
CA SER A 58 18.20 0.43 6.67
C SER A 58 17.68 0.95 5.33
N GLN A 59 18.53 1.64 4.56
CA GLN A 59 18.17 2.15 3.24
C GLN A 59 17.70 1.03 2.29
N SER A 60 18.31 -0.15 2.36
CA SER A 60 17.89 -1.32 1.56
C SER A 60 16.51 -1.82 1.95
N ALA A 61 16.21 -1.92 3.26
CA ALA A 61 14.90 -2.33 3.74
C ALA A 61 13.82 -1.31 3.36
N LEU A 62 14.11 -0.01 3.51
CA LEU A 62 13.22 1.06 3.09
C LEU A 62 12.95 1.01 1.58
N SER A 63 13.99 0.81 0.77
CA SER A 63 13.84 0.70 -0.70
C SER A 63 12.92 -0.45 -1.10
N GLN A 64 13.05 -1.61 -0.45
CA GLN A 64 12.14 -2.75 -0.66
C GLN A 64 10.69 -2.41 -0.29
N HIS A 65 10.47 -1.73 0.83
CA HIS A 65 9.13 -1.28 1.21
C HIS A 65 8.55 -0.25 0.23
N LEU A 66 9.34 0.72 -0.22
CA LEU A 66 8.93 1.72 -1.21
C LEU A 66 8.63 1.08 -2.57
N ALA A 67 9.37 0.06 -2.98
CA ALA A 67 9.09 -0.69 -4.21
C ALA A 67 7.71 -1.34 -4.16
N LEU A 68 7.39 -2.06 -3.08
CA LEU A 68 6.08 -2.69 -2.89
C LEU A 68 4.94 -1.67 -2.82
N LEU A 69 5.15 -0.55 -2.13
CA LEU A 69 4.15 0.53 -2.07
C LEU A 69 3.91 1.16 -3.45
N ARG A 70 4.97 1.31 -4.25
CA ARG A 70 4.88 1.84 -5.63
C ARG A 70 4.17 0.87 -6.57
N GLU A 71 4.41 -0.43 -6.44
CA GLU A 71 3.73 -1.46 -7.23
C GLU A 71 2.20 -1.41 -7.04
N GLU A 72 1.72 -1.12 -5.83
CA GLU A 72 0.30 -0.92 -5.54
C GLU A 72 -0.18 0.54 -5.73
N GLY A 73 0.67 1.43 -6.27
CA GLY A 73 0.31 2.81 -6.57
C GLY A 73 0.12 3.72 -5.35
N LEU A 74 0.60 3.30 -4.17
CA LEU A 74 0.43 4.04 -2.90
C LEU A 74 1.43 5.18 -2.72
N VAL A 75 2.57 5.12 -3.42
CA VAL A 75 3.61 6.17 -3.38
C VAL A 75 4.18 6.40 -4.77
N ALA A 76 4.62 7.63 -5.02
CA ALA A 76 5.42 7.99 -6.18
C ALA A 76 6.85 8.34 -5.73
N THR A 77 7.81 8.22 -6.64
CA THR A 77 9.21 8.57 -6.38
C THR A 77 9.73 9.41 -7.53
N ARG A 78 10.43 10.51 -7.24
CA ARG A 78 11.22 11.25 -8.23
C ARG A 78 12.69 11.24 -7.84
N ARG A 79 13.57 11.29 -8.83
CA ARG A 79 15.01 11.40 -8.62
C ARG A 79 15.44 12.81 -9.00
N GLU A 80 15.87 13.58 -8.01
CA GLU A 80 16.65 14.79 -8.23
C GLU A 80 18.13 14.46 -8.09
N GLY A 81 18.93 14.99 -9.01
CA GLY A 81 20.38 14.85 -9.05
C GLY A 81 21.05 16.20 -8.87
#